data_AF-A0A1R2CQQ0-F1
#
_entry.id   AF-A0A1R2CQQ0-F1
#
_cell.length_a   1.000
_cell.length_b   1.000
_cell.length_c   1.000
_cell.angle_alpha   90.00
_cell.angle_beta   90.00
_cell.angle_gamma   90.00
#
_symmetry.space_group_name_H-M   'P 1'
#
loop_
_entity.id
_entity.type
_entity.pdbx_description
1 polymer ?
#
loop_
_entity_poly.entity_id
_entity_poly.type
_entity_poly.pdbx_seq_one_letter_code
_entity_poly.pdbx_strand_id
1 'polypeptide(L)'
;MSIQQITRSLGSSRLRTQDFKSIRSEFKKSSQILYSDQKHDLKLQSNNSHINLHEQKQDLLPPEWVDTYDKINEDLSKLDEKMNKLKEVQSERLAIVFGDTTLKDREIEVLINQTTKLIKDTEGFVMNFTKAPGSVEDMNIRKNIQRKLASKLKDITQRQKGYQKIYVEKVQNKPSDDVQQEGGLFDEKEDKFYQIAKVREDGINDLVGNINELAIIFKELSSLILDQGTILDRIDYNLIATKENTKKAVIELQKAEKNQNCTRATSCLLLLIAMIVLLLLILIFKNY
;
A
#
# COMPACT_ATOMS: atom_id res chain seq x y z
N MET A 1 22.14 29.45 -13.31
CA MET A 1 21.17 28.48 -13.83
C MET A 1 20.10 28.28 -12.77
N SER A 2 18.92 28.83 -13.03
CA SER A 2 17.96 29.24 -12.01
C SER A 2 17.09 28.09 -11.47
N ILE A 3 16.66 28.27 -10.21
CA ILE A 3 15.81 27.43 -9.35
C ILE A 3 14.51 26.92 -10.04
N GLN A 4 14.12 27.50 -11.19
CA GLN A 4 13.00 27.07 -12.05
C GLN A 4 13.21 25.71 -12.74
N GLN A 5 14.44 25.22 -12.93
CA GLN A 5 14.66 23.90 -13.53
C GLN A 5 14.47 22.74 -12.52
N ILE A 6 14.66 22.99 -11.23
CA ILE A 6 14.47 21.98 -10.17
C ILE A 6 12.98 21.79 -9.85
N THR A 7 12.15 22.82 -10.04
CA THR A 7 10.70 22.73 -9.81
C THR A 7 9.95 21.96 -10.90
N ARG A 8 10.48 21.85 -12.13
CA ARG A 8 9.90 21.02 -13.19
C ARG A 8 10.10 19.51 -12.97
N SER A 9 11.12 19.08 -12.21
CA SER A 9 11.39 17.65 -11.99
C SER A 9 10.46 17.01 -10.95
N LEU A 10 9.86 17.79 -10.05
CA LEU A 10 8.90 17.32 -9.04
C LEU A 10 7.56 16.88 -9.66
N GLY A 11 7.21 17.37 -10.86
CA GLY A 11 6.05 16.92 -11.64
C GLY A 11 6.30 15.60 -12.40
N SER A 12 7.56 15.26 -12.70
CA SER A 12 7.92 14.08 -13.49
C SER A 12 7.72 12.76 -12.72
N SER A 13 7.88 12.75 -11.40
CA SER A 13 7.71 11.56 -10.56
C SER A 13 6.26 11.05 -10.50
N ARG A 14 5.27 11.96 -10.57
CA ARG A 14 3.85 11.59 -10.62
C ARG A 14 3.47 10.98 -11.97
N LEU A 15 3.96 11.55 -13.08
CA LEU A 15 3.76 10.98 -14.42
C LEU A 15 4.38 9.59 -14.54
N ARG A 16 5.63 9.40 -14.09
CA ARG A 16 6.31 8.10 -14.14
C ARG A 16 5.61 6.99 -13.34
N THR A 17 4.91 7.34 -12.26
CA THR A 17 4.11 6.38 -11.49
C THR A 17 2.86 5.97 -12.24
N GLN A 18 2.20 6.89 -12.96
CA GLN A 18 1.06 6.57 -13.81
C GLN A 18 1.47 5.76 -15.04
N ASP A 19 2.59 6.12 -15.67
CA ASP A 19 3.16 5.37 -16.79
C ASP A 19 3.48 3.93 -16.36
N PHE A 20 4.15 3.75 -15.21
CA PHE A 20 4.41 2.43 -14.64
C PHE A 20 3.12 1.64 -14.37
N LYS A 21 2.08 2.28 -13.83
CA LYS A 21 0.77 1.63 -13.62
C LYS A 21 0.12 1.20 -14.93
N SER A 22 0.19 2.03 -15.96
CA SER A 22 -0.36 1.72 -17.29
C SER A 22 0.37 0.53 -17.93
N ILE A 23 1.70 0.58 -17.99
CA ILE A 23 2.57 -0.49 -18.52
C ILE A 23 2.34 -1.80 -17.77
N ARG A 24 2.23 -1.75 -16.44
CA ARG A 24 1.90 -2.92 -15.61
C ARG A 24 0.51 -3.46 -15.95
N SER A 25 -0.50 -2.60 -16.08
CA SER A 25 -1.87 -3.03 -16.41
C SER A 25 -1.94 -3.69 -17.79
N GLU A 26 -1.21 -3.14 -18.76
CA GLU A 26 -1.08 -3.68 -20.11
C GLU A 26 -0.31 -5.01 -20.10
N PHE A 27 0.73 -5.12 -19.29
CA PHE A 27 1.47 -6.36 -19.08
C PHE A 27 0.62 -7.44 -18.41
N LYS A 28 -0.17 -7.09 -17.39
CA LYS A 28 -1.13 -8.01 -16.73
C LYS A 28 -2.19 -8.48 -17.73
N LYS A 29 -2.73 -7.57 -18.54
CA LYS A 29 -3.71 -7.90 -19.59
C LYS A 29 -3.09 -8.79 -20.68
N SER A 30 -1.89 -8.46 -21.15
CA SER A 30 -1.17 -9.20 -22.18
C SER A 30 -0.74 -10.58 -21.70
N SER A 31 -0.25 -10.71 -20.47
CA SER A 31 0.09 -12.01 -19.89
C SER A 31 -1.16 -12.87 -19.71
N GLN A 32 -2.28 -12.30 -19.23
CA GLN A 32 -3.55 -13.01 -19.07
C GLN A 32 -4.14 -13.50 -20.40
N ILE A 33 -3.98 -12.74 -21.49
CA ILE A 33 -4.32 -13.14 -22.86
C ILE A 33 -3.40 -14.27 -23.34
N LEU A 34 -2.08 -14.15 -23.10
CA LEU A 34 -1.10 -15.19 -23.45
C LEU A 34 -1.44 -16.53 -22.76
N TYR A 35 -1.84 -16.49 -21.48
CA TYR A 35 -2.26 -17.68 -20.73
C TYR A 35 -3.60 -18.26 -21.20
N SER A 36 -4.54 -17.45 -21.69
CA SER A 36 -5.81 -17.95 -22.23
C SER A 36 -5.63 -18.63 -23.59
N ASP A 37 -4.76 -18.10 -24.46
CA ASP A 37 -4.43 -18.71 -25.74
C ASP A 37 -3.66 -20.02 -25.55
N GLN A 38 -2.68 -20.04 -24.64
CA GLN A 38 -1.92 -21.27 -24.34
C GLN A 38 -2.84 -22.38 -23.78
N LYS A 39 -3.88 -22.05 -23.01
CA LYS A 39 -4.86 -23.01 -22.51
C LYS A 39 -5.80 -23.54 -23.61
N HIS A 40 -6.03 -22.77 -24.66
CA HIS A 40 -6.78 -23.20 -25.84
C HIS A 40 -5.94 -24.17 -26.69
N ASP A 41 -4.64 -23.89 -26.84
CA ASP A 41 -3.69 -24.77 -27.56
C ASP A 41 -3.37 -26.07 -26.79
N LEU A 42 -3.29 -26.02 -25.45
CA LEU A 42 -3.10 -27.22 -24.61
C LEU A 42 -4.29 -28.20 -24.66
N LYS A 43 -5.50 -27.74 -25.01
CA LYS A 43 -6.64 -28.63 -25.25
C LYS A 43 -6.55 -29.38 -26.58
N LEU A 44 -5.75 -28.90 -27.52
CA LEU A 44 -5.51 -29.52 -28.82
C LEU A 44 -4.29 -30.46 -28.83
N GLN A 45 -3.46 -30.45 -27.77
CA GLN A 45 -2.24 -31.26 -27.66
C GLN A 45 -2.24 -32.23 -26.46
N SER A 46 -3.42 -32.75 -26.06
CA SER A 46 -3.55 -33.73 -24.96
C SER A 46 -2.97 -35.13 -25.25
N ASN A 47 -1.96 -35.27 -26.11
CA ASN A 47 -1.23 -36.52 -26.33
C ASN A 47 0.25 -36.21 -26.64
N ASN A 48 1.00 -35.72 -25.66
CA ASN A 48 2.37 -36.18 -25.33
C ASN A 48 3.13 -35.17 -24.47
N SER A 49 3.91 -35.73 -23.55
CA SER A 49 4.99 -35.12 -22.75
C SER A 49 4.59 -34.19 -21.60
N HIS A 50 4.65 -34.76 -20.39
CA HIS A 50 4.89 -34.05 -19.14
C HIS A 50 6.23 -33.30 -19.25
N ILE A 51 6.19 -31.99 -19.43
CA ILE A 51 7.35 -31.11 -19.20
C ILE A 51 6.95 -30.11 -18.13
N ASN A 52 7.78 -30.01 -17.09
CA ASN A 52 7.64 -29.17 -15.91
C ASN A 52 7.39 -27.69 -16.27
N LEU A 53 6.12 -27.30 -16.38
CA LEU A 53 5.67 -25.92 -16.67
C LEU A 53 5.55 -25.05 -15.39
N HIS A 54 6.09 -25.50 -14.26
CA HIS A 54 5.94 -24.80 -12.97
C HIS A 54 7.12 -23.87 -12.64
N GLU A 55 8.30 -24.07 -13.23
CA GLU A 55 9.52 -23.31 -12.86
C GLU A 55 9.72 -22.00 -13.62
N GLN A 56 9.14 -21.81 -14.81
CA GLN A 56 9.28 -20.56 -15.59
C GLN A 56 8.15 -19.53 -15.36
N LYS A 57 7.24 -19.81 -14.42
CA LYS A 57 5.97 -19.08 -14.26
C LYS A 57 6.06 -17.82 -13.39
N GLN A 58 7.17 -17.65 -12.65
CA GLN A 58 7.30 -16.63 -11.59
C GLN A 58 8.11 -15.38 -11.97
N ASP A 59 8.95 -15.41 -13.00
CA ASP A 59 9.90 -14.30 -13.25
C ASP A 59 9.30 -13.11 -14.03
N LEU A 60 8.11 -13.27 -14.59
CA LEU A 60 7.50 -12.26 -15.47
C LEU A 60 6.37 -11.46 -14.79
N LEU A 61 5.68 -12.03 -13.81
CA LEU A 61 4.55 -11.37 -13.17
C LEU A 61 5.04 -10.53 -11.99
N PRO A 62 4.56 -9.27 -11.84
CA PRO A 62 4.87 -8.49 -10.66
C PRO A 62 4.40 -9.25 -9.40
N PRO A 63 5.12 -9.14 -8.28
CA PRO A 63 4.80 -9.88 -7.08
C PRO A 63 3.34 -9.70 -6.64
N GLU A 64 2.76 -10.76 -6.10
CA GLU A 64 1.35 -10.79 -5.64
C GLU A 64 1.03 -9.69 -4.63
N TRP A 65 2.00 -9.33 -3.77
CA TRP A 65 1.85 -8.25 -2.80
C TRP A 65 1.64 -6.87 -3.43
N VAL A 66 1.98 -6.68 -4.71
CA VAL A 66 1.79 -5.36 -5.33
C VAL A 66 0.32 -5.08 -5.60
N ASP A 67 -0.50 -6.10 -5.88
CA ASP A 67 -1.95 -5.90 -6.02
C ASP A 67 -2.58 -5.55 -4.66
N THR A 68 -2.08 -6.11 -3.55
CA THR A 68 -2.52 -5.72 -2.20
C THR A 68 -2.07 -4.31 -1.85
N TYR A 69 -0.87 -3.89 -2.28
CA TYR A 69 -0.39 -2.51 -2.14
C TYR A 69 -1.30 -1.50 -2.87
N ASP A 70 -1.69 -1.80 -4.11
CA ASP A 70 -2.58 -0.92 -4.87
C ASP A 70 -3.95 -0.79 -4.21
N LYS A 71 -4.52 -1.92 -3.75
CA LYS A 71 -5.77 -1.93 -3.01
C LYS A 71 -5.71 -1.08 -1.73
N ILE A 72 -4.67 -1.23 -0.91
CA ILE A 72 -4.51 -0.41 0.31
C ILE A 72 -4.42 1.08 -0.05
N ASN A 73 -3.73 1.46 -1.13
CA ASN A 73 -3.66 2.87 -1.53
C ASN A 73 -5.00 3.42 -2.04
N GLU A 74 -5.79 2.59 -2.71
CA GLU A 74 -7.15 2.93 -3.10
C GLU A 74 -8.02 3.16 -1.86
N ASP A 75 -7.98 2.23 -0.90
CA ASP A 75 -8.72 2.33 0.36
C ASP A 75 -8.30 3.56 1.17
N LEU A 76 -7.00 3.87 1.25
CA LEU A 76 -6.47 5.09 1.88
C LEU A 76 -6.95 6.38 1.17
N SER A 77 -7.21 6.33 -0.13
CA SER A 77 -7.72 7.48 -0.89
C SER A 77 -9.22 7.67 -0.66
N LYS A 78 -10.00 6.57 -0.69
CA LYS A 78 -11.42 6.56 -0.32
C LYS A 78 -11.64 7.02 1.11
N LEU A 79 -10.73 6.64 2.00
CA LEU A 79 -10.78 7.02 3.41
C LEU A 79 -10.61 8.52 3.60
N ASP A 80 -9.68 9.15 2.87
CA ASP A 80 -9.49 10.61 2.93
C ASP A 80 -10.74 11.35 2.40
N GLU A 81 -11.34 10.86 1.32
CA GLU A 81 -12.58 11.41 0.77
C GLU A 81 -13.76 11.31 1.75
N LYS A 82 -14.02 10.11 2.30
CA LYS A 82 -15.08 9.88 3.29
C LYS A 82 -14.90 10.74 4.54
N MET A 83 -13.65 10.88 4.99
CA MET A 83 -13.30 11.68 6.14
C MET A 83 -13.58 13.17 5.93
N ASN A 84 -13.21 13.70 4.76
CA ASN A 84 -13.49 15.09 4.41
C ASN A 84 -15.00 15.35 4.33
N LYS A 85 -15.76 14.44 3.72
CA LYS A 85 -17.22 14.50 3.68
C LYS A 85 -17.83 14.46 5.09
N LEU A 86 -17.38 13.55 5.96
CA LEU A 86 -17.88 13.45 7.32
C LEU A 86 -17.62 14.75 8.10
N LYS A 87 -16.43 15.35 7.96
CA LYS A 87 -16.11 16.65 8.58
C LYS A 87 -17.06 17.76 8.09
N GLU A 88 -17.36 17.78 6.79
CA GLU A 88 -18.29 18.75 6.19
C GLU A 88 -19.70 18.60 6.77
N VAL A 89 -20.26 17.39 6.74
CA VAL A 89 -21.62 17.11 7.26
C VAL A 89 -21.70 17.41 8.77
N GLN A 90 -20.67 17.05 9.55
CA GLN A 90 -20.59 17.41 10.98
C GLN A 90 -20.58 18.93 11.19
N SER A 91 -19.85 19.68 10.37
CA SER A 91 -19.82 21.14 10.44
C SER A 91 -21.18 21.75 10.08
N GLU A 92 -21.84 21.25 9.03
CA GLU A 92 -23.18 21.70 8.66
C GLU A 92 -24.21 21.40 9.74
N ARG A 93 -24.14 20.21 10.35
CA ARG A 93 -25.02 19.81 11.44
C ARG A 93 -24.89 20.72 12.65
N LEU A 94 -23.67 21.12 12.99
CA LEU A 94 -23.39 22.06 14.07
C LEU A 94 -23.91 23.47 13.76
N ALA A 95 -23.94 23.88 12.49
CA ALA A 95 -24.46 25.18 12.06
C ALA A 95 -25.99 25.30 12.14
N ILE A 96 -26.71 24.17 12.18
CA ILE A 96 -28.17 24.17 12.33
C ILE A 96 -28.51 24.47 13.79
N VAL A 97 -29.08 25.65 14.03
CA VAL A 97 -29.56 26.08 15.35
C VAL A 97 -31.03 25.69 15.55
N PHE A 98 -31.85 25.82 14.50
CA PHE A 98 -33.29 25.56 14.55
C PHE A 98 -33.69 24.54 13.46
N GLY A 99 -34.60 23.62 13.78
CA GLY A 99 -35.15 22.63 12.85
C GLY A 99 -34.81 21.18 13.18
N ASP A 100 -35.47 20.25 12.50
CA ASP A 100 -35.22 18.81 12.63
C ASP A 100 -33.83 18.46 12.05
N THR A 101 -33.06 17.74 12.85
CA THR A 101 -31.67 17.37 12.55
C THR A 101 -31.45 15.87 12.53
N THR A 102 -32.50 15.08 12.76
CA THR A 102 -32.48 13.61 12.83
C THR A 102 -31.88 12.97 11.58
N LEU A 103 -32.21 13.48 10.39
CA LEU A 103 -31.67 12.97 9.12
C LEU A 103 -30.15 13.18 9.01
N LYS A 104 -29.65 14.35 9.41
CA LYS A 104 -28.21 14.64 9.41
C LYS A 104 -27.48 13.87 10.51
N ASP A 105 -28.09 13.69 11.68
CA ASP A 105 -27.53 12.87 12.75
C ASP A 105 -27.38 11.41 12.30
N ARG A 106 -28.40 10.86 11.63
CA ARG A 106 -28.34 9.52 11.04
C ARG A 106 -27.29 9.42 9.94
N GLU A 107 -27.17 10.42 9.07
CA GLU A 107 -26.12 10.44 8.04
C GLU A 107 -24.71 10.46 8.67
N ILE A 108 -24.50 11.27 9.71
CA ILE A 108 -23.24 11.34 10.45
C ILE A 108 -22.92 9.99 11.08
N GLU A 109 -23.87 9.35 11.75
CA GLU A 109 -23.69 8.04 12.37
C GLU A 109 -23.27 6.98 11.34
N VAL A 110 -23.96 6.92 10.20
CA VAL A 110 -23.63 6.01 9.09
C VAL A 110 -22.23 6.29 8.56
N LEU A 111 -21.87 7.56 8.34
CA LEU A 111 -20.54 7.94 7.84
C LEU A 111 -19.44 7.63 8.85
N ILE A 112 -19.68 7.82 10.16
CA ILE A 112 -18.74 7.45 11.22
C ILE A 112 -18.49 5.95 11.19
N ASN A 113 -19.55 5.13 11.24
CA ASN A 113 -19.43 3.68 11.26
C ASN A 113 -18.73 3.15 10.00
N GLN A 114 -19.05 3.69 8.82
CA GLN A 114 -18.38 3.32 7.57
C GLN A 114 -16.90 3.73 7.56
N THR A 115 -16.58 4.92 8.07
CA THR A 115 -15.19 5.43 8.11
C THR A 115 -14.36 4.62 9.10
N THR A 116 -14.86 4.38 10.32
CA THR A 116 -14.20 3.55 11.33
C THR A 116 -13.97 2.13 10.82
N LYS A 117 -14.97 1.52 10.16
CA LYS A 117 -14.81 0.21 9.55
C LYS A 117 -13.73 0.19 8.47
N LEU A 118 -13.72 1.19 7.57
CA LEU A 118 -12.70 1.27 6.52
C LEU A 118 -11.30 1.45 7.10
N ILE A 119 -11.14 2.23 8.18
CA ILE A 119 -9.86 2.36 8.91
C ILE A 119 -9.40 1.00 9.43
N LYS A 120 -10.30 0.24 10.07
CA LYS A 120 -10.02 -1.08 10.64
C LYS A 120 -9.66 -2.11 9.57
N ASP A 121 -10.41 -2.16 8.49
CA ASP A 121 -10.12 -3.05 7.36
C ASP A 121 -8.75 -2.72 6.75
N THR A 122 -8.47 -1.43 6.54
CA THR A 122 -7.18 -0.96 6.02
C THR A 122 -6.03 -1.28 6.97
N GLU A 123 -6.23 -1.12 8.28
CA GLU A 123 -5.27 -1.51 9.32
C GLU A 123 -4.94 -3.00 9.24
N GLY A 124 -5.96 -3.86 9.13
CA GLY A 124 -5.77 -5.30 9.01
C GLY A 124 -5.00 -5.68 7.75
N PHE A 125 -5.25 -5.00 6.62
CA PHE A 125 -4.45 -5.20 5.40
C PHE A 125 -3.00 -4.74 5.57
N VAL A 126 -2.77 -3.60 6.22
CA VAL A 126 -1.42 -3.09 6.51
C VAL A 126 -0.67 -4.04 7.44
N MET A 127 -1.28 -4.53 8.52
CA MET A 127 -0.64 -5.48 9.45
C MET A 127 -0.26 -6.80 8.80
N ASN A 128 -1.13 -7.30 7.91
CA ASN A 128 -0.89 -8.58 7.22
C ASN A 128 -0.01 -8.44 5.97
N PHE A 129 0.35 -7.22 5.55
CA PHE A 129 1.11 -6.97 4.32
C PHE A 129 2.45 -7.70 4.25
N THR A 130 3.12 -7.90 5.39
CA THR A 130 4.42 -8.59 5.43
C THR A 130 4.32 -10.11 5.40
N LYS A 131 3.12 -10.68 5.65
CA LYS A 131 2.87 -12.12 5.69
C LYS A 131 2.77 -12.76 4.29
N ALA A 132 2.74 -11.96 3.23
CA ALA A 132 2.73 -12.47 1.87
C ALA A 132 3.99 -13.31 1.57
N PRO A 133 3.88 -14.46 0.86
CA PRO A 133 5.02 -15.28 0.47
C PRO A 133 5.93 -14.52 -0.51
N GLY A 134 7.24 -14.75 -0.46
CA GLY A 134 8.22 -14.13 -1.36
C GLY A 134 9.65 -14.22 -0.82
N SER A 135 10.61 -13.68 -1.57
CA SER A 135 12.04 -13.73 -1.19
C SER A 135 12.34 -12.92 0.08
N VAL A 136 13.50 -13.17 0.69
CA VAL A 136 14.01 -12.38 1.83
C VAL A 136 14.22 -10.91 1.43
N GLU A 137 14.68 -10.65 0.21
CA GLU A 137 14.79 -9.30 -0.37
C GLU A 137 13.42 -8.64 -0.49
N ASP A 138 12.40 -9.38 -0.95
CA ASP A 138 11.02 -8.89 -1.02
C ASP A 138 10.46 -8.61 0.37
N MET A 139 10.84 -9.38 1.40
CA MET A 139 10.37 -9.16 2.77
C MET A 139 10.81 -7.79 3.30
N ASN A 140 12.04 -7.38 3.01
CA ASN A 140 12.55 -6.05 3.43
C ASN A 140 11.82 -4.91 2.71
N ILE A 141 11.58 -5.07 1.40
CA ILE A 141 10.76 -4.13 0.62
C ILE A 141 9.35 -4.05 1.18
N ARG A 142 8.71 -5.20 1.45
CA ARG A 142 7.36 -5.26 2.02
C ARG A 142 7.27 -4.56 3.36
N LYS A 143 8.23 -4.77 4.26
CA LYS A 143 8.31 -4.08 5.55
C LYS A 143 8.44 -2.56 5.38
N ASN A 144 9.23 -2.08 4.43
CA ASN A 144 9.37 -0.64 4.15
C ASN A 144 8.06 -0.02 3.67
N ILE A 145 7.39 -0.72 2.75
CA ILE A 145 6.09 -0.31 2.22
C ILE A 145 5.03 -0.33 3.31
N GLN A 146 4.96 -1.41 4.12
CA GLN A 146 4.06 -1.53 5.26
C GLN A 146 4.15 -0.29 6.17
N ARG A 147 5.35 0.16 6.51
CA ARG A 147 5.54 1.33 7.39
C ARG A 147 5.06 2.62 6.75
N LYS A 148 5.31 2.80 5.44
CA LYS A 148 4.80 3.96 4.71
C LYS A 148 3.26 3.99 4.70
N LEU A 149 2.64 2.84 4.48
CA LEU A 149 1.19 2.68 4.53
C LEU A 149 0.65 2.93 5.96
N ALA A 150 1.32 2.37 6.97
CA ALA A 150 0.98 2.55 8.37
C ALA A 150 1.08 4.01 8.81
N SER A 151 2.11 4.74 8.37
CA SER A 151 2.25 6.18 8.65
C SER A 151 1.10 6.97 8.03
N LYS A 152 0.79 6.72 6.76
CA LYS A 152 -0.33 7.41 6.08
C LYS A 152 -1.66 7.10 6.77
N LEU A 153 -1.91 5.84 7.14
CA LEU A 153 -3.12 5.44 7.86
C LEU A 153 -3.17 6.09 9.26
N LYS A 154 -2.04 6.10 9.99
CA LYS A 154 -1.93 6.74 11.31
C LYS A 154 -2.29 8.22 11.25
N ASP A 155 -1.79 8.96 10.26
CA ASP A 155 -2.09 10.38 10.07
C ASP A 155 -3.59 10.62 9.83
N ILE A 156 -4.23 9.74 9.04
CA ILE A 156 -5.68 9.78 8.82
C ILE A 156 -6.44 9.49 10.12
N THR A 157 -6.10 8.41 10.82
CA THR A 157 -6.73 8.02 12.10
C THR A 157 -6.59 9.13 13.15
N GLN A 158 -5.42 9.78 13.23
CA GLN A 158 -5.19 10.89 14.16
C GLN A 158 -6.08 12.10 13.85
N ARG A 159 -6.17 12.50 12.58
CA ARG A 159 -7.05 13.60 12.18
C ARG A 159 -8.52 13.27 12.48
N GLN A 160 -8.93 12.01 12.27
CA GLN A 160 -10.33 11.59 12.43
C GLN A 160 -10.75 11.62 13.89
N LYS A 161 -9.88 11.13 14.78
CA LYS A 161 -10.03 11.28 16.23
C LYS A 161 -10.14 12.75 16.63
N GLY A 162 -9.32 13.63 16.04
CA GLY A 162 -9.38 15.07 16.27
C GLY A 162 -10.73 15.68 15.89
N TYR A 163 -11.25 15.36 14.71
CA TYR A 163 -12.56 15.85 14.25
C TYR A 163 -13.70 15.32 15.12
N GLN A 164 -13.71 14.03 15.45
CA GLN A 164 -14.73 13.45 16.33
C GLN A 164 -14.69 14.05 17.74
N LYS A 165 -13.50 14.29 18.31
CA LYS A 165 -13.37 14.94 19.61
C LYS A 165 -13.97 16.35 19.62
N ILE A 166 -13.64 17.16 18.61
CA ILE A 166 -14.18 18.52 18.47
C ILE A 166 -15.70 18.47 18.27
N TYR A 167 -16.21 17.50 17.50
CA TYR A 167 -17.64 17.34 17.28
C TYR A 167 -18.38 17.00 18.58
N VAL A 168 -17.90 16.00 19.34
CA VAL A 168 -18.47 15.61 20.65
C VAL A 168 -18.48 16.78 21.61
N GLU A 169 -17.36 17.51 21.74
CA GLU A 169 -17.26 18.68 22.62
C GLU A 169 -18.30 19.76 22.26
N LYS A 170 -18.52 20.01 20.96
CA LYS A 170 -19.49 21.00 20.50
C LYS A 170 -20.95 20.53 20.66
N VAL A 171 -21.23 19.24 20.49
CA VAL A 171 -22.57 18.67 20.72
C VAL A 171 -22.90 18.67 22.22
N GLN A 172 -21.92 18.39 23.08
CA GLN A 172 -22.07 18.42 24.53
C GLN A 172 -22.29 19.85 25.06
N ASN A 173 -21.54 20.82 24.56
CA ASN A 173 -21.61 22.22 25.01
C ASN A 173 -22.72 23.05 24.36
N LYS A 174 -23.55 22.46 23.48
CA LYS A 174 -24.66 23.19 22.84
C LYS A 174 -25.74 23.45 23.90
N PRO A 175 -26.04 24.72 24.24
CA PRO A 175 -27.09 25.02 25.20
C PRO A 175 -28.41 24.46 24.66
N SER A 176 -29.12 23.73 25.51
CA SER A 176 -30.49 23.28 25.22
C SER A 176 -31.41 24.49 25.39
N ASP A 177 -31.50 25.36 24.39
CA ASP A 177 -32.29 26.60 24.43
C ASP A 177 -33.81 26.39 24.24
N ASP A 178 -34.34 25.19 24.48
CA ASP A 178 -35.80 24.95 24.51
C ASP A 178 -36.50 25.58 25.75
N VAL A 179 -35.80 26.39 26.57
CA VAL A 179 -36.29 26.89 27.87
C VAL A 179 -36.49 28.42 27.92
N GLN A 180 -36.67 29.10 26.79
CA GLN A 180 -37.10 30.50 26.83
C GLN A 180 -38.18 30.83 25.80
N GLN A 181 -39.38 30.25 25.94
CA GLN A 181 -40.64 31.02 25.82
C GLN A 181 -41.91 30.23 26.22
N GLU A 182 -42.72 30.94 27.00
CA GLU A 182 -44.13 30.74 27.34
C GLU A 182 -44.54 29.65 28.36
N GLY A 183 -45.18 30.17 29.43
CA GLY A 183 -45.71 29.40 30.55
C GLY A 183 -46.85 28.48 30.17
N GLY A 184 -46.75 27.23 30.61
CA GLY A 184 -47.79 26.22 30.47
C GLY A 184 -47.28 24.82 30.79
N LEU A 185 -48.00 24.17 31.73
CA LEU A 185 -48.03 22.77 32.16
C LEU A 185 -46.68 22.02 32.28
N PHE A 186 -46.28 21.76 33.52
CA PHE A 186 -44.92 21.35 33.93
C PHE A 186 -44.60 19.85 33.86
N ASP A 187 -45.57 18.95 33.69
CA ASP A 187 -45.34 17.50 33.87
C ASP A 187 -44.87 16.78 32.59
N GLU A 188 -45.45 17.12 31.41
CA GLU A 188 -45.17 16.41 30.14
C GLU A 188 -43.89 16.91 29.42
N LYS A 189 -43.39 18.10 29.79
CA LYS A 189 -42.16 18.69 29.22
C LYS A 189 -40.90 18.16 29.90
N GLU A 190 -40.97 17.81 31.19
CA GLU A 190 -39.84 17.27 31.95
C GLU A 190 -39.43 15.88 31.42
N ASP A 191 -40.41 15.02 31.10
CA ASP A 191 -40.18 13.73 30.46
C ASP A 191 -39.58 13.84 29.05
N LYS A 192 -40.06 14.78 28.23
CA LYS A 192 -39.49 15.01 26.89
C LYS A 192 -38.07 15.57 26.99
N PHE A 193 -37.80 16.48 27.94
CA PHE A 193 -36.47 17.00 28.18
C PHE A 193 -35.52 15.91 28.66
N TYR A 194 -35.94 15.08 29.61
CA TYR A 194 -35.16 13.94 30.09
C TYR A 194 -34.87 12.95 28.96
N GLN A 195 -35.86 12.67 28.10
CA GLN A 195 -35.66 11.82 26.92
C GLN A 195 -34.71 12.45 25.89
N ILE A 196 -34.79 13.75 25.62
CA ILE A 196 -33.88 14.45 24.70
C ILE A 196 -32.45 14.49 25.26
N ALA A 197 -32.29 14.77 26.56
CA ALA A 197 -31.01 14.76 27.24
C ALA A 197 -30.39 13.36 27.24
N LYS A 198 -31.19 12.34 27.53
CA LYS A 198 -30.77 10.93 27.54
C LYS A 198 -30.39 10.43 26.15
N VAL A 199 -31.19 10.72 25.12
CA VAL A 199 -30.87 10.39 23.72
C VAL A 199 -29.57 11.08 23.27
N ARG A 200 -29.37 12.33 23.69
CA ARG A 200 -28.10 13.05 23.44
C ARG A 200 -26.93 12.37 24.15
N GLU A 201 -27.09 11.96 25.39
CA GLU A 201 -26.05 11.29 26.18
C GLU A 201 -25.70 9.91 25.62
N ASP A 202 -26.69 9.12 25.22
CA ASP A 202 -26.50 7.84 24.54
C ASP A 202 -25.77 8.02 23.20
N GLY A 203 -26.16 9.02 22.39
CA GLY A 203 -25.47 9.35 21.14
C GLY A 203 -24.03 9.83 21.36
N ILE A 204 -23.75 10.57 22.44
CA ILE A 204 -22.39 10.96 22.82
C ILE A 204 -21.57 9.73 23.23
N ASN A 205 -22.15 8.78 23.96
CA ASN A 205 -21.47 7.56 24.37
C ASN A 205 -21.01 6.73 23.16
N ASP A 206 -21.84 6.64 22.10
CA ASP A 206 -21.47 5.95 20.86
C ASP A 206 -20.32 6.65 20.12
N LEU A 207 -20.32 7.99 20.10
CA LEU A 207 -19.21 8.78 19.53
C LEU A 207 -17.91 8.59 20.33
N VAL A 208 -17.99 8.54 21.67
CA VAL A 208 -16.85 8.26 22.54
C VAL A 208 -16.32 6.85 22.33
N GLY A 209 -17.21 5.87 22.13
CA GLY A 209 -16.85 4.50 21.75
C GLY A 209 -16.02 4.45 20.47
N ASN A 210 -16.49 5.15 19.42
CA ASN A 210 -15.75 5.29 18.16
C ASN A 210 -14.37 5.94 18.35
N ILE A 211 -14.26 6.99 19.16
CA ILE A 211 -12.99 7.65 19.48
C ILE A 211 -12.01 6.68 20.17
N ASN A 212 -12.52 5.82 21.05
CA ASN A 212 -11.71 4.82 21.74
C ASN A 212 -11.20 3.73 20.76
N GLU A 213 -12.05 3.26 19.84
CA GLU A 213 -11.62 2.32 18.79
C GLU A 213 -10.51 2.92 17.92
N LEU A 214 -10.65 4.19 17.50
CA LEU A 214 -9.60 4.89 16.76
C LEU A 214 -8.32 5.07 17.57
N ALA A 215 -8.42 5.24 18.90
CA ALA A 215 -7.25 5.36 19.76
C ALA A 215 -6.47 4.04 19.87
N ILE A 216 -7.16 2.90 19.90
CA ILE A 216 -6.55 1.56 19.87
C ILE A 216 -5.78 1.38 18.55
N ILE A 217 -6.44 1.60 17.42
CA ILE A 217 -5.83 1.50 16.08
C ILE A 217 -4.63 2.43 15.94
N PHE A 218 -4.73 3.67 16.43
CA PHE A 218 -3.63 4.64 16.40
C PHE A 218 -2.41 4.14 17.19
N LYS A 219 -2.63 3.49 18.34
CA LYS A 219 -1.55 2.93 19.16
C LYS A 219 -0.87 1.77 18.45
N GLU A 220 -1.64 0.87 17.84
CA GLU A 220 -1.13 -0.27 17.08
C GLU A 220 -0.27 0.17 15.89
N LEU A 221 -0.77 1.14 15.10
CA LEU A 221 -0.03 1.73 13.99
C LEU A 221 1.21 2.50 14.46
N SER A 222 1.14 3.13 15.64
CA SER A 222 2.29 3.83 16.22
C SER A 222 3.39 2.88 16.67
N SER A 223 3.04 1.75 17.30
CA SER A 223 4.02 0.71 17.70
C SER A 223 4.81 0.21 16.50
N LEU A 224 4.11 -0.07 15.39
CA LEU A 224 4.70 -0.56 14.15
C LEU A 224 5.77 0.39 13.55
N ILE A 225 5.63 1.69 13.80
CA ILE A 225 6.55 2.73 13.34
C ILE A 225 7.68 2.97 14.36
N LEU A 226 7.40 2.81 15.66
CA LEU A 226 8.34 3.10 16.76
C LEU A 226 9.37 2.00 17.01
N ASP A 227 9.04 0.72 16.79
CA ASP A 227 9.87 -0.47 17.12
C ASP A 227 11.21 -0.57 16.34
N GLN A 228 11.64 0.52 15.73
CA GLN A 228 12.62 0.53 14.66
C GLN A 228 13.61 1.69 14.70
N GLY A 229 13.50 2.61 15.65
CA GLY A 229 14.31 3.83 15.60
C GLY A 229 13.90 4.71 14.42
N THR A 230 14.38 5.94 14.43
CA THR A 230 13.98 7.06 13.57
C THR A 230 13.70 6.70 12.10
N ILE A 231 12.63 7.27 11.55
CA ILE A 231 12.16 7.09 10.15
C ILE A 231 13.29 7.34 9.12
N LEU A 232 14.28 8.16 9.48
CA LEU A 232 15.42 8.53 8.63
C LEU A 232 16.45 7.40 8.43
N ASP A 233 16.83 6.68 9.48
CA ASP A 233 17.94 5.71 9.48
C ASP A 233 17.76 4.58 8.45
N ARG A 234 16.51 4.32 8.07
CA ARG A 234 16.10 3.21 7.19
C ARG A 234 16.07 3.59 5.72
N ILE A 235 15.74 4.84 5.41
CA ILE A 235 15.87 5.35 4.04
C ILE A 235 17.36 5.34 3.67
N ASP A 236 18.20 5.82 4.59
CA ASP A 236 19.66 5.80 4.41
C ASP A 236 20.19 4.38 4.30
N TYR A 237 19.77 3.45 5.16
CA TYR A 237 20.18 2.04 5.06
C TYR A 237 19.84 1.39 3.71
N ASN A 238 18.59 1.52 3.24
CA ASN A 238 18.17 0.91 1.97
C ASN A 238 18.83 1.57 0.75
N LEU A 239 19.06 2.89 0.81
CA LEU A 239 19.78 3.62 -0.23
C LEU A 239 21.25 3.19 -0.30
N ILE A 240 21.91 3.05 0.86
CA ILE A 240 23.30 2.58 0.99
C ILE A 240 23.41 1.13 0.50
N ALA A 241 22.51 0.23 0.94
CA ALA A 241 22.51 -1.16 0.52
C ALA A 241 22.28 -1.32 -0.98
N THR A 242 21.36 -0.55 -1.57
CA THR A 242 21.13 -0.57 -3.03
C THR A 242 22.33 -0.04 -3.80
N LYS A 243 22.96 1.04 -3.32
CA LYS A 243 24.19 1.59 -3.89
C LYS A 243 25.35 0.59 -3.83
N GLU A 244 25.45 -0.17 -2.75
CA GLU A 244 26.50 -1.17 -2.58
C GLU A 244 26.25 -2.40 -3.46
N ASN A 245 25.01 -2.88 -3.53
CA ASN A 245 24.64 -4.03 -4.37
C ASN A 245 24.77 -3.73 -5.87
N THR A 246 24.43 -2.52 -6.31
CA THR A 246 24.63 -2.10 -7.72
C THR A 246 26.10 -2.00 -8.09
N LYS A 247 26.97 -1.50 -7.20
CA LYS A 247 28.42 -1.53 -7.42
C LYS A 247 28.94 -2.96 -7.58
N LYS A 248 28.52 -3.88 -6.70
CA LYS A 248 28.91 -5.30 -6.79
C LYS A 248 28.41 -5.94 -8.08
N ALA A 249 27.17 -5.67 -8.48
CA ALA A 249 26.61 -6.17 -9.73
C ALA A 249 27.41 -5.69 -10.96
N VAL A 250 27.83 -4.42 -10.99
CA VAL A 250 28.68 -3.89 -12.08
C VAL A 250 30.03 -4.61 -12.13
N ILE A 251 30.65 -4.87 -10.98
CA ILE A 251 31.94 -5.59 -10.91
C ILE A 251 31.80 -7.02 -11.44
N GLU A 252 30.75 -7.73 -11.04
CA GLU A 252 30.50 -9.10 -11.51
C GLU A 252 30.18 -9.14 -13.01
N LEU A 253 29.44 -8.15 -13.54
CA LEU A 253 29.18 -8.03 -14.97
C LEU A 253 30.45 -7.77 -15.77
N GLN A 254 31.33 -6.87 -15.31
CA GLN A 254 32.63 -6.62 -15.95
C GLN A 254 33.52 -7.87 -15.93
N LYS A 255 33.50 -8.62 -14.83
CA LYS A 255 34.24 -9.87 -14.70
C LYS A 255 33.69 -10.94 -15.66
N ALA A 256 32.37 -11.05 -15.78
CA ALA A 256 31.70 -11.95 -16.70
C ALA A 256 31.99 -11.60 -18.17
N GLU A 257 31.95 -10.32 -18.55
CA GLU A 257 32.29 -9.83 -19.89
C GLU A 257 33.75 -10.14 -20.25
N LYS A 258 34.68 -9.85 -19.33
CA LYS A 258 36.10 -10.17 -19.51
C LYS A 258 36.33 -11.67 -19.67
N ASN A 259 35.59 -12.49 -18.91
CA ASN A 259 35.67 -13.94 -19.03
C ASN A 259 35.10 -14.40 -20.38
N GLN A 260 33.93 -13.90 -20.79
CA GLN A 260 33.23 -14.30 -22.01
C GLN A 260 34.03 -14.02 -23.31
N ASN A 261 34.77 -12.91 -23.36
CA ASN A 261 35.60 -12.57 -24.53
C ASN A 261 36.84 -13.46 -24.67
N CYS A 262 37.37 -14.00 -23.57
CA CYS A 262 38.57 -14.83 -23.60
C CYS A 262 38.25 -16.31 -23.87
N THR A 263 37.11 -16.85 -23.41
CA THR A 263 36.86 -18.30 -23.45
C THR A 263 36.70 -18.85 -24.87
N ARG A 264 35.95 -18.17 -25.76
CA ARG A 264 35.69 -18.69 -27.11
C ARG A 264 36.93 -18.71 -28.00
N ALA A 265 37.74 -17.66 -27.96
CA ALA A 265 38.96 -17.56 -28.77
C ALA A 265 40.06 -18.51 -28.25
N THR A 266 40.20 -18.64 -26.92
CA THR A 266 41.24 -19.51 -26.33
C THR A 266 40.91 -20.99 -26.43
N SER A 267 39.65 -21.41 -26.29
CA SER A 267 39.26 -22.82 -26.47
C SER A 267 39.46 -23.28 -27.93
N CYS A 268 39.18 -22.43 -28.91
CA CYS A 268 39.44 -22.74 -30.33
C CYS A 268 40.95 -22.84 -30.62
N LEU A 269 41.74 -21.91 -30.08
CA LEU A 269 43.21 -21.94 -30.19
C LEU A 269 43.81 -23.22 -29.58
N LEU A 270 43.35 -23.62 -28.39
CA LEU A 270 43.83 -24.81 -27.70
C LEU A 270 43.51 -26.09 -28.49
N LEU A 271 42.31 -26.17 -29.09
CA LEU A 271 41.91 -27.28 -29.95
C LEU A 271 42.79 -27.36 -31.22
N LEU A 272 43.11 -26.22 -31.84
CA LEU A 272 44.01 -26.15 -32.99
C LEU A 272 45.42 -26.67 -32.67
N ILE A 273 45.98 -26.24 -31.54
CA ILE A 273 47.30 -26.70 -31.07
C ILE A 273 47.28 -28.21 -30.83
N ALA A 274 46.23 -28.74 -30.20
CA ALA A 274 46.09 -30.18 -29.95
C ALA A 274 46.07 -31.00 -31.25
N MET A 275 45.39 -30.51 -32.31
CA MET A 275 45.36 -31.18 -33.61
C MET A 275 46.73 -31.18 -34.31
N ILE A 276 47.51 -30.10 -34.20
CA ILE A 276 48.87 -30.05 -34.76
C ILE A 276 49.79 -31.06 -34.06
N VAL A 277 49.73 -31.13 -32.73
CA VAL A 277 50.53 -32.09 -31.95
C VAL A 277 50.16 -33.53 -32.33
N LEU A 278 48.87 -33.83 -32.49
CA LEU A 278 48.40 -35.13 -32.95
C LEU A 278 49.00 -35.50 -34.32
N LEU A 279 48.99 -34.57 -35.28
CA LEU A 279 49.57 -34.79 -36.61
C LEU A 279 51.09 -35.01 -36.55
N LEU A 280 51.82 -34.27 -35.71
CA LEU A 280 53.26 -34.46 -35.52
C LEU A 280 53.59 -35.83 -34.91
N LEU A 281 52.81 -36.29 -33.94
CA LEU A 281 52.96 -37.63 -33.37
C LEU A 281 52.73 -38.72 -34.42
N ILE A 282 51.69 -38.59 -35.25
CA ILE A 282 51.43 -39.52 -36.35
C ILE A 282 52.61 -39.53 -37.34
N LEU A 283 53.18 -38.38 -37.65
CA LEU A 283 54.31 -38.29 -38.59
C LEU A 283 55.57 -38.96 -38.02
N ILE A 284 55.89 -38.72 -36.75
CA ILE A 284 57.03 -39.37 -36.09
C ILE A 284 56.84 -40.89 -36.06
N PHE A 285 55.66 -41.38 -35.67
CA PHE A 285 55.36 -42.82 -35.64
C PHE A 285 55.34 -43.46 -37.03
N LYS A 286 54.94 -42.72 -38.07
CA LYS A 286 54.92 -43.21 -39.46
C LYS A 286 56.29 -43.18 -40.12
N ASN A 287 57.18 -42.31 -39.67
CA ASN A 287 58.54 -42.17 -40.19
C ASN A 287 59.57 -43.03 -39.43
N TYR A 288 59.10 -43.88 -38.52
CA TYR A 288 59.84 -44.88 -37.78
C TYR A 288 59.34 -46.27 -38.17
#